data_AF-A0A6M8SUC2-F1
#
_entry.id   AF-A0A6M8SUC2-F1
#
_cell.length_a   1.000
_cell.length_b   1.000
_cell.length_c   1.000
_cell.angle_alpha   90.00
_cell.angle_beta   90.00
_cell.angle_gamma   90.00
#
_symmetry.space_group_name_H-M   'P 1'
#
loop_
_entity.id
_entity.type
_entity.pdbx_description
1 polymer ?
#
loop_
_entity_poly.entity_id
_entity_poly.type
_entity_poly.pdbx_seq_one_letter_code
_entity_poly.pdbx_strand_id
1 'polypeptide(L)'
;MSARQHQTVQLRHLQGLYVRYRDRPALLSELEYLFGLRQVASDNLSEIAAESALQLNEYLHALGDPHAMSWVASQIDLAAGDGFIYYLRSANVLETAIAELLRFAPMLFPDGDMRVVTEAEQWQIQFSPLPQSDRLGGLLRYEAIVVWLIRAVSCILGADIRPLSMQVMTAKMGSTELETICATPIVYQAECFSVAWPTSYLQSKLPGFSASLHSTLQAMFNQRFQHFQAQHTLLWRTWQHLSRGQQLAWADLANTAHALGLSSASFRRQLSLEGTSFRQISVQMKRNRAIHALLDSKIRLEDLAHSLGFAERSTFERAFGLWFTWSPSQFRRELNRSFPHRHRAKWHVAEAWSFAECHSKRLDEALDQELVVLSKLAPYWLDNPKHTALLLVELNLLEIDFNKGMHEFAKFEYSLEAYTYRNLLCSSRGIPQSLEQEQYQRALLVANFSRAVLEDCAFATLDAEHGLMVWAAYFHRLATPLEDLPFAEHCRRSALLLILWGVNPDVLSYLLRWSNNATLVSDYLEHALDYLSARLDQQSLAYGCWRVEFGQQNQVYSQWDLLLKQINHRLESPYFAHLCDLESFTLI
;
A
#
# COMPACT_ATOMS: atom_id res chain seq x y z
N MET A 1 -9.70 1.14 15.03
CA MET A 1 -9.37 -0.01 14.18
C MET A 1 -10.59 -0.91 14.09
N SER A 2 -11.18 -1.00 12.90
CA SER A 2 -12.33 -1.86 12.59
C SER A 2 -11.88 -3.28 12.19
N ALA A 3 -12.85 -4.20 12.14
CA ALA A 3 -12.69 -5.64 12.26
C ALA A 3 -12.59 -6.38 10.92
N ARG A 4 -12.25 -5.70 9.82
CA ARG A 4 -11.99 -6.34 8.53
C ARG A 4 -10.71 -5.76 7.95
N GLN A 5 -9.92 -6.67 7.37
CA GLN A 5 -8.58 -6.49 6.81
C GLN A 5 -8.39 -5.11 6.16
N HIS A 6 -7.18 -4.56 6.30
CA HIS A 6 -6.60 -3.33 5.73
C HIS A 6 -6.20 -2.33 6.82
N GLN A 7 -4.98 -1.81 6.70
CA GLN A 7 -4.27 -0.96 7.67
C GLN A 7 -4.85 0.47 7.67
N THR A 8 -6.16 0.61 7.70
CA THR A 8 -6.84 1.90 7.55
C THR A 8 -6.66 2.77 8.79
N VAL A 9 -6.59 4.08 8.58
CA VAL A 9 -6.42 5.08 9.64
C VAL A 9 -7.73 5.82 9.82
N GLN A 10 -8.24 5.94 11.04
CA GLN A 10 -9.46 6.71 11.29
C GLN A 10 -9.19 8.21 11.13
N LEU A 11 -10.02 8.90 10.35
CA LEU A 11 -9.88 10.34 10.07
C LEU A 11 -9.90 11.20 11.33
N ARG A 12 -10.61 10.77 12.38
CA ARG A 12 -10.63 11.45 13.68
C ARG A 12 -9.24 11.62 14.31
N HIS A 13 -8.30 10.72 14.01
CA HIS A 13 -6.92 10.81 14.52
C HIS A 13 -6.05 11.79 13.72
N LEU A 14 -6.48 12.18 12.51
CA LEU A 14 -5.76 13.10 11.63
C LEU A 14 -6.22 14.55 11.76
N GLN A 15 -7.21 14.83 12.62
CA GLN A 15 -7.79 16.17 12.77
C GLN A 15 -6.79 17.22 13.29
N GLY A 16 -5.70 16.79 13.94
CA GLY A 16 -4.60 17.68 14.32
C GLY A 16 -3.97 18.43 13.13
N LEU A 17 -4.02 17.88 11.92
CA LEU A 17 -3.48 18.54 10.72
C LEU A 17 -4.20 19.85 10.40
N TYR A 18 -5.52 19.92 10.62
CA TYR A 18 -6.31 21.15 10.47
C TYR A 18 -5.92 22.23 11.48
N VAL A 19 -5.45 21.81 12.67
CA VAL A 19 -4.92 22.73 13.67
C VAL A 19 -3.52 23.19 13.27
N ARG A 20 -2.64 22.27 12.87
CA ARG A 20 -1.25 22.54 12.47
C ARG A 20 -1.15 23.49 11.28
N TYR A 21 -1.99 23.29 10.27
CA TYR A 21 -1.96 24.05 9.02
C TYR A 21 -3.09 25.07 8.89
N ARG A 22 -3.66 25.53 10.02
CA ARG A 22 -4.73 26.54 10.04
C ARG A 22 -4.40 27.80 9.23
N ASP A 23 -3.14 28.22 9.28
CA ASP A 23 -2.65 29.42 8.59
C ASP A 23 -2.24 29.15 7.12
N ARG A 24 -2.41 27.92 6.63
CA ARG A 24 -2.11 27.49 5.25
C ARG A 24 -3.34 26.81 4.60
N PRO A 25 -4.43 27.55 4.36
CA PRO A 25 -5.67 26.98 3.82
C PRO A 25 -5.49 26.32 2.45
N ALA A 26 -4.60 26.85 1.61
CA ALA A 26 -4.29 26.24 0.31
C ALA A 26 -3.68 24.84 0.45
N LEU A 27 -2.77 24.65 1.42
CA LEU A 27 -2.21 23.33 1.72
C LEU A 27 -3.29 22.39 2.25
N LEU A 28 -4.17 22.85 3.15
CA LEU A 28 -5.27 22.01 3.63
C LEU A 28 -6.17 21.52 2.51
N SER A 29 -6.60 22.42 1.61
CA SER A 29 -7.39 22.02 0.43
C SER A 29 -6.65 21.04 -0.47
N GLU A 30 -5.34 21.19 -0.62
CA GLU A 30 -4.51 20.25 -1.36
C GLU A 30 -4.44 18.87 -0.67
N LEU A 31 -4.29 18.81 0.64
CA LEU A 31 -4.30 17.54 1.39
C LEU A 31 -5.67 16.85 1.35
N GLU A 32 -6.76 17.62 1.38
CA GLU A 32 -8.13 17.11 1.19
C GLU A 32 -8.32 16.53 -0.21
N TYR A 33 -7.84 17.24 -1.23
CA TYR A 33 -7.92 16.83 -2.62
C TYR A 33 -7.10 15.57 -2.91
N LEU A 34 -5.84 15.55 -2.46
CA LEU A 34 -4.88 14.48 -2.73
C LEU A 34 -5.09 13.26 -1.85
N PHE A 35 -5.42 13.40 -0.56
CA PHE A 35 -5.46 12.26 0.35
C PHE A 35 -6.86 11.92 0.84
N GLY A 36 -7.87 12.68 0.43
CA GLY A 36 -9.24 12.48 0.92
C GLY A 36 -9.39 12.84 2.40
N LEU A 37 -8.52 13.71 2.93
CA LEU A 37 -8.74 14.30 4.25
C LEU A 37 -10.07 15.05 4.26
N ARG A 38 -10.68 15.07 5.45
CA ARG A 38 -11.89 15.87 5.73
C ARG A 38 -12.00 16.11 7.21
N GLN A 39 -12.69 17.19 7.57
CA GLN A 39 -13.07 17.43 8.95
C GLN A 39 -14.15 16.43 9.38
N VAL A 40 -13.94 15.78 10.52
CA VAL A 40 -14.90 14.83 11.09
C VAL A 40 -15.07 15.05 12.58
N ALA A 41 -16.26 14.71 13.09
CA ALA A 41 -16.54 14.68 14.53
C ALA A 41 -15.71 13.59 15.24
N SER A 42 -15.55 13.70 16.56
CA SER A 42 -14.72 12.78 17.37
C SER A 42 -15.26 11.35 17.44
N ASP A 43 -16.57 11.18 17.27
CA ASP A 43 -17.26 9.89 17.21
C ASP A 43 -17.30 9.28 15.80
N ASN A 44 -16.82 10.00 14.79
CA ASN A 44 -16.81 9.53 13.41
C ASN A 44 -15.76 8.43 13.20
N LEU A 45 -16.19 7.31 12.63
CA LEU A 45 -15.36 6.13 12.40
C LEU A 45 -14.87 5.99 10.95
N SER A 46 -15.07 7.02 10.11
CA SER A 46 -14.58 7.01 8.72
C SER A 46 -13.07 6.84 8.68
N GLU A 47 -12.59 6.07 7.71
CA GLU A 47 -11.19 5.71 7.59
C GLU A 47 -10.60 6.21 6.26
N ILE A 48 -9.29 6.42 6.25
CA ILE A 48 -8.45 6.59 5.07
C ILE A 48 -7.68 5.30 4.82
N ALA A 49 -7.46 4.97 3.54
CA ALA A 49 -6.62 3.86 3.12
C ALA A 49 -5.21 3.97 3.74
N ALA A 50 -4.62 2.82 4.05
CA ALA A 50 -3.31 2.75 4.70
C ALA A 50 -2.24 3.44 3.84
N GLU A 51 -2.24 3.09 2.56
CA GLU A 51 -1.35 3.57 1.54
C GLU A 51 -1.47 5.09 1.41
N SER A 52 -2.69 5.63 1.35
CA SER A 52 -2.92 7.07 1.30
C SER A 52 -2.40 7.78 2.56
N ALA A 53 -2.52 7.17 3.75
CA ALA A 53 -1.95 7.73 4.97
C ALA A 53 -0.40 7.71 4.98
N LEU A 54 0.23 6.66 4.43
CA LEU A 54 1.68 6.60 4.28
C LEU A 54 2.18 7.67 3.29
N GLN A 55 1.49 7.82 2.15
CA GLN A 55 1.79 8.84 1.15
C GLN A 55 1.61 10.26 1.70
N LEU A 56 0.59 10.50 2.52
CA LEU A 56 0.39 11.77 3.21
C LEU A 56 1.61 12.12 4.08
N ASN A 57 2.14 11.16 4.85
CA ASN A 57 3.33 11.38 5.69
C ASN A 57 4.55 11.77 4.83
N GLU A 58 4.73 11.09 3.70
CA GLU A 58 5.84 11.30 2.78
C GLU A 58 5.73 12.65 2.08
N TYR A 59 4.51 13.05 1.71
CA TYR A 59 4.20 14.34 1.12
C TYR A 59 4.55 15.49 2.07
N LEU A 60 4.08 15.43 3.32
CA LEU A 60 4.39 16.45 4.33
C LEU A 60 5.90 16.53 4.62
N HIS A 61 6.57 15.38 4.67
CA HIS A 61 8.03 15.33 4.79
C HIS A 61 8.73 16.03 3.61
N ALA A 62 8.26 15.83 2.38
CA ALA A 62 8.84 16.47 1.20
C ALA A 62 8.64 18.00 1.18
N LEU A 63 7.52 18.48 1.73
CA LEU A 63 7.24 19.90 1.95
C LEU A 63 8.07 20.53 3.09
N GLY A 64 8.97 19.77 3.72
CA GLY A 64 9.84 20.24 4.79
C GLY A 64 9.22 20.14 6.19
N ASP A 65 8.15 19.37 6.36
CA ASP A 65 7.50 19.11 7.64
C ASP A 65 7.58 17.61 8.02
N PRO A 66 8.77 17.11 8.36
CA PRO A 66 9.02 15.67 8.57
C PRO A 66 8.31 15.10 9.80
N HIS A 67 8.02 15.92 10.81
CA HIS A 67 7.47 15.46 12.10
C HIS A 67 6.00 15.84 12.29
N ALA A 68 5.29 16.15 11.21
CA ALA A 68 3.87 16.51 11.24
C ALA A 68 3.01 15.48 11.99
N MET A 69 3.19 14.18 11.72
CA MET A 69 2.44 13.12 12.41
C MET A 69 2.86 12.93 13.86
N SER A 70 4.15 13.11 14.17
CA SER A 70 4.66 13.10 15.54
C SER A 70 4.03 14.24 16.35
N TRP A 71 3.89 15.43 15.74
CA TRP A 71 3.13 16.53 16.33
C TRP A 71 1.66 16.20 16.49
N VAL A 72 0.99 15.63 15.49
CA VAL A 72 -0.42 15.23 15.61
C VAL A 72 -0.60 14.23 16.75
N ALA A 73 0.26 13.22 16.83
CA ALA A 73 0.27 12.23 17.92
C ALA A 73 0.50 12.86 19.31
N SER A 74 1.21 13.98 19.39
CA SER A 74 1.36 14.76 20.62
C SER A 74 0.06 15.44 21.07
N GLN A 75 -0.90 15.63 20.15
CA GLN A 75 -2.18 16.33 20.39
C GLN A 75 -3.38 15.39 20.47
N ILE A 76 -3.27 14.13 20.01
CA ILE A 76 -4.38 13.17 20.02
C ILE A 76 -4.97 13.02 21.42
N ASP A 77 -6.30 12.99 21.51
CA ASP A 77 -6.99 12.62 22.75
C ASP A 77 -6.81 11.12 23.02
N LEU A 78 -6.12 10.78 24.11
CA LEU A 78 -5.89 9.39 24.51
C LEU A 78 -7.18 8.66 24.91
N ALA A 79 -8.26 9.40 25.23
CA ALA A 79 -9.57 8.83 25.50
C ALA A 79 -10.26 8.31 24.23
N ALA A 80 -9.89 8.80 23.04
CA ALA A 80 -10.48 8.41 21.76
C ALA A 80 -10.11 6.98 21.31
N GLY A 81 -9.19 6.30 22.02
CA GLY A 81 -8.71 4.95 21.70
C GLY A 81 -9.61 3.79 22.16
N ASP A 82 -10.93 3.93 22.03
CA ASP A 82 -11.94 2.93 22.44
C ASP A 82 -11.76 2.42 23.89
N GLY A 83 -11.22 3.26 24.77
CA GLY A 83 -11.00 2.97 26.19
C GLY A 83 -9.83 2.03 26.52
N PHE A 84 -8.95 1.72 25.56
CA PHE A 84 -7.81 0.83 25.80
C PHE A 84 -6.85 1.36 26.87
N ILE A 85 -6.54 2.66 26.87
CA ILE A 85 -5.69 3.29 27.89
C ILE A 85 -6.31 3.17 29.29
N TYR A 86 -7.64 3.26 29.42
CA TYR A 86 -8.33 3.07 30.70
C TYR A 86 -8.23 1.63 31.19
N TYR A 87 -8.30 0.66 30.28
CA TYR A 87 -8.05 -0.72 30.61
C TYR A 87 -6.61 -0.94 31.10
N LEU A 88 -5.60 -0.41 30.41
CA LEU A 88 -4.21 -0.51 30.86
C LEU A 88 -4.02 0.15 32.23
N ARG A 89 -4.60 1.33 32.45
CA ARG A 89 -4.55 2.05 33.73
C ARG A 89 -5.26 1.34 34.88
N SER A 90 -6.24 0.47 34.58
CA SER A 90 -6.94 -0.32 35.61
C SER A 90 -6.09 -1.43 36.22
N ALA A 91 -4.91 -1.74 35.66
CA ALA A 91 -3.98 -2.72 36.20
C ALA A 91 -3.39 -2.27 37.56
N ASN A 92 -2.81 -3.20 38.32
CA ASN A 92 -2.25 -2.89 39.64
C ASN A 92 -0.94 -2.08 39.56
N VAL A 93 -0.04 -2.51 38.67
CA VAL A 93 1.29 -1.92 38.47
C VAL A 93 1.56 -1.72 36.99
N LEU A 94 2.49 -0.81 36.67
CA LEU A 94 2.86 -0.50 35.29
C LEU A 94 3.31 -1.75 34.53
N GLU A 95 4.09 -2.63 35.15
CA GLU A 95 4.56 -3.87 34.54
C GLU A 95 3.41 -4.71 33.97
N THR A 96 2.30 -4.84 34.71
CA THR A 96 1.11 -5.57 34.24
C THR A 96 0.44 -4.86 33.07
N ALA A 97 0.35 -3.53 33.11
CA ALA A 97 -0.20 -2.74 32.01
C ALA A 97 0.65 -2.87 30.72
N ILE A 98 1.97 -2.84 30.85
CA ILE A 98 2.88 -3.01 29.71
C ILE A 98 2.81 -4.45 29.16
N ALA A 99 2.68 -5.46 30.02
CA ALA A 99 2.48 -6.84 29.58
C ALA A 99 1.17 -7.01 28.79
N GLU A 100 0.08 -6.36 29.21
CA GLU A 100 -1.17 -6.34 28.45
C GLU A 100 -1.00 -5.59 27.12
N LEU A 101 -0.34 -4.42 27.12
CA LEU A 101 -0.03 -3.69 25.88
C LEU A 101 0.72 -4.58 24.87
N LEU A 102 1.74 -5.32 25.30
CA LEU A 102 2.47 -6.27 24.44
C LEU A 102 1.56 -7.38 23.90
N ARG A 103 0.64 -7.89 24.72
CA ARG A 103 -0.31 -8.93 24.30
C ARG A 103 -1.25 -8.45 23.19
N PHE A 104 -1.69 -7.19 23.25
CA PHE A 104 -2.55 -6.57 22.22
C PHE A 104 -1.77 -5.89 21.09
N ALA A 105 -0.45 -5.74 21.19
CA ALA A 105 0.39 -5.12 20.15
C ALA A 105 0.16 -5.69 18.75
N PRO A 106 -0.03 -7.01 18.52
CA PRO A 106 -0.37 -7.56 17.21
C PRO A 106 -1.65 -6.99 16.57
N MET A 107 -2.59 -6.57 17.40
CA MET A 107 -3.85 -5.96 16.97
C MET A 107 -3.69 -4.46 16.72
N LEU A 108 -2.87 -3.78 17.52
CA LEU A 108 -2.66 -2.33 17.45
C LEU A 108 -1.65 -1.92 16.36
N PHE A 109 -0.60 -2.72 16.22
CA PHE A 109 0.55 -2.48 15.33
C PHE A 109 0.80 -3.76 14.50
N PRO A 110 -0.14 -4.17 13.63
CA PRO A 110 -0.04 -5.42 12.88
C PRO A 110 1.14 -5.45 11.89
N ASP A 111 1.69 -4.28 11.56
CA ASP A 111 2.78 -4.09 10.61
C ASP A 111 4.16 -4.01 11.29
N GLY A 112 4.24 -4.32 12.59
CA GLY A 112 5.48 -4.32 13.35
C GLY A 112 5.50 -5.34 14.47
N ASP A 113 6.66 -5.44 15.11
CA ASP A 113 6.85 -6.19 16.33
C ASP A 113 7.16 -5.25 17.48
N MET A 114 6.60 -5.54 18.65
CA MET A 114 6.78 -4.75 19.87
C MET A 114 7.33 -5.67 20.95
N ARG A 115 8.45 -5.26 21.56
CA ARG A 115 9.11 -6.04 22.62
C ARG A 115 9.49 -5.13 23.77
N VAL A 116 9.62 -5.72 24.95
CA VAL A 116 10.21 -5.06 26.11
C VAL A 116 11.55 -5.71 26.41
N VAL A 117 12.56 -4.86 26.61
CA VAL A 117 13.88 -5.27 27.10
C VAL A 117 14.08 -4.60 28.45
N THR A 118 14.35 -5.41 29.47
CA THR A 118 14.59 -4.93 30.84
C THR A 118 16.06 -5.13 31.18
N GLU A 119 16.72 -4.04 31.55
CA GLU A 119 18.08 -4.00 32.07
C GLU A 119 18.04 -3.63 33.56
N ALA A 120 19.20 -3.62 34.21
CA ALA A 120 19.31 -3.37 35.66
C ALA A 120 18.76 -1.98 36.06
N GLU A 121 19.03 -0.94 35.27
CA GLU A 121 18.70 0.45 35.62
C GLU A 121 17.56 1.04 34.77
N GLN A 122 17.33 0.48 33.59
CA GLN A 122 16.31 0.95 32.66
C GLN A 122 15.55 -0.21 32.01
N TRP A 123 14.35 0.06 31.55
CA TRP A 123 13.60 -0.81 30.66
C TRP A 123 13.23 -0.01 29.42
N GLN A 124 13.14 -0.70 28.29
CA GLN A 124 12.82 -0.09 27.01
C GLN A 124 11.73 -0.85 26.29
N ILE A 125 10.87 -0.11 25.61
CA ILE A 125 9.97 -0.66 24.60
C ILE A 125 10.67 -0.48 23.26
N GLN A 126 10.84 -1.57 22.52
CA GLN A 126 11.39 -1.59 21.18
C GLN A 126 10.27 -1.90 20.18
N PHE A 127 10.20 -1.10 19.11
CA PHE A 127 9.40 -1.38 17.92
C PHE A 127 10.33 -1.66 16.76
N SER A 128 10.18 -2.85 16.20
CA SER A 128 10.83 -3.23 14.95
C SER A 128 9.73 -3.38 13.92
N PRO A 129 9.56 -2.39 13.03
CA PRO A 129 8.57 -2.52 11.99
C PRO A 129 8.97 -3.68 11.05
N LEU A 130 7.99 -4.42 10.53
CA LEU A 130 8.25 -5.67 9.79
C LEU A 130 9.11 -5.37 8.55
N PRO A 131 9.89 -6.31 7.97
CA PRO A 131 10.86 -6.05 6.90
C PRO A 131 10.36 -5.33 5.63
N GLN A 132 9.07 -5.04 5.53
CA GLN A 132 8.46 -4.19 4.51
C GLN A 132 8.43 -2.69 4.85
N SER A 133 8.86 -2.28 6.04
CA SER A 133 8.55 -0.98 6.63
C SER A 133 9.63 0.10 6.51
N ASP A 134 10.74 -0.16 5.83
CA ASP A 134 11.78 0.86 5.62
C ASP A 134 11.30 2.02 4.72
N ARG A 135 10.08 1.89 4.18
CA ARG A 135 9.35 2.99 3.58
C ARG A 135 9.24 4.17 4.55
N LEU A 136 9.63 5.35 4.07
CA LEU A 136 9.64 6.58 4.85
C LEU A 136 8.30 6.85 5.56
N GLY A 137 7.16 6.76 4.88
CA GLY A 137 5.86 6.99 5.49
C GLY A 137 5.54 6.04 6.64
N GLY A 138 6.06 4.81 6.56
CA GLY A 138 5.98 3.81 7.63
C GLY A 138 6.85 4.22 8.81
N LEU A 139 8.12 4.56 8.56
CA LEU A 139 9.03 5.06 9.60
C LEU A 139 8.47 6.30 10.33
N LEU A 140 7.91 7.25 9.59
CA LEU A 140 7.25 8.44 10.15
C LEU A 140 6.00 8.11 10.98
N ARG A 141 5.24 7.09 10.58
CA ARG A 141 4.15 6.55 11.40
C ARG A 141 4.68 5.96 12.70
N TYR A 142 5.81 5.24 12.68
CA TYR A 142 6.41 4.71 13.91
C TYR A 142 6.97 5.79 14.83
N GLU A 143 7.51 6.89 14.29
CA GLU A 143 7.83 8.07 15.12
C GLU A 143 6.59 8.57 15.88
N ALA A 144 5.46 8.70 15.17
CA ALA A 144 4.20 9.14 15.77
C ALA A 144 3.66 8.15 16.83
N ILE A 145 3.79 6.85 16.57
CA ILE A 145 3.44 5.79 17.55
C ILE A 145 4.30 5.92 18.81
N VAL A 146 5.59 6.19 18.65
CA VAL A 146 6.50 6.38 19.79
C VAL A 146 6.11 7.62 20.61
N VAL A 147 5.80 8.74 19.97
CA VAL A 147 5.29 9.94 20.67
C VAL A 147 3.99 9.63 21.43
N TRP A 148 3.06 8.94 20.77
CA TRP A 148 1.82 8.50 21.41
C TRP A 148 2.09 7.60 22.62
N LEU A 149 3.04 6.68 22.51
CA LEU A 149 3.39 5.76 23.59
C LEU A 149 3.95 6.49 24.81
N ILE A 150 4.81 7.49 24.62
CA ILE A 150 5.33 8.32 25.71
C ILE A 150 4.15 8.94 26.48
N ARG A 151 3.19 9.53 25.76
CA ARG A 151 1.98 10.11 26.36
C ARG A 151 1.09 9.05 27.02
N ALA A 152 0.96 7.87 26.41
CA ALA A 152 0.18 6.76 26.95
C ALA A 152 0.77 6.28 28.29
N VAL A 153 2.08 6.07 28.38
CA VAL A 153 2.75 5.67 29.63
C VAL A 153 2.58 6.72 30.72
N SER A 154 2.78 8.01 30.41
CA SER A 154 2.51 9.10 31.36
C SER A 154 1.04 9.14 31.82
N CYS A 155 0.09 8.92 30.91
CA CYS A 155 -1.34 8.87 31.23
C CYS A 155 -1.71 7.66 32.13
N ILE A 156 -1.11 6.50 31.87
CA ILE A 156 -1.29 5.27 32.66
C ILE A 156 -0.76 5.47 34.07
N LEU A 157 0.44 6.05 34.22
CA LEU A 157 1.05 6.38 35.51
C LEU A 157 0.36 7.54 36.23
N GLY A 158 -0.37 8.39 35.50
CA GLY A 158 -0.99 9.61 36.04
C GLY A 158 0.02 10.68 36.44
N ALA A 159 1.22 10.65 35.85
CA ALA A 159 2.29 11.60 36.07
C ALA A 159 2.99 11.89 34.74
N ASP A 160 3.54 13.09 34.57
CA ASP A 160 4.36 13.41 33.39
C ASP A 160 5.74 12.77 33.54
N ILE A 161 5.92 11.61 32.90
CA ILE A 161 7.12 10.79 33.04
C ILE A 161 7.97 10.93 31.78
N ARG A 162 9.12 11.58 31.93
CA ARG A 162 10.06 11.77 30.83
C ARG A 162 10.89 10.51 30.60
N PRO A 163 11.00 10.04 29.35
CA PRO A 163 11.94 9.00 29.00
C PRO A 163 13.40 9.41 29.25
N LEU A 164 14.28 8.42 29.44
CA LEU A 164 15.73 8.61 29.54
C LEU A 164 16.36 8.86 28.17
N SER A 165 15.91 8.09 27.16
CA SER A 165 16.41 8.17 25.80
C SER A 165 15.38 7.61 24.83
N MET A 166 15.46 8.07 23.59
CA MET A 166 14.67 7.57 22.47
C MET A 166 15.61 7.23 21.30
N GLN A 167 15.29 6.17 20.58
CA GLN A 167 15.95 5.81 19.33
C GLN A 167 14.92 5.79 18.22
N VAL A 168 15.28 6.30 17.05
CA VAL A 168 14.44 6.30 15.86
C VAL A 168 15.22 5.83 14.65
N MET A 169 14.56 5.12 13.75
CA MET A 169 15.18 4.64 12.51
C MET A 169 15.30 5.73 11.44
N THR A 170 14.58 6.84 11.60
CA THR A 170 14.58 7.97 10.68
C THR A 170 15.88 8.78 10.74
N ALA A 171 16.16 9.50 9.66
CA ALA A 171 17.29 10.43 9.60
C ALA A 171 16.91 11.80 10.18
N LYS A 172 17.88 12.49 10.79
CA LYS A 172 17.69 13.84 11.30
C LYS A 172 17.66 14.85 10.15
N MET A 173 16.56 15.59 10.01
CA MET A 173 16.32 16.53 8.89
C MET A 173 16.50 18.00 9.25
N GLY A 174 17.43 18.33 10.16
CA GLY A 174 17.71 19.71 10.60
C GLY A 174 16.63 20.35 11.48
N SER A 175 15.43 19.77 11.56
CA SER A 175 14.41 20.11 12.55
C SER A 175 14.78 19.57 13.93
N THR A 176 14.41 20.31 14.98
CA THR A 176 14.50 19.88 16.39
C THR A 176 13.11 19.63 17.01
N GLU A 177 12.07 19.57 16.18
CA GLU A 177 10.69 19.49 16.64
C GLU A 177 10.42 18.19 17.40
N LEU A 178 10.97 17.06 16.93
CA LEU A 178 10.79 15.77 17.59
C LEU A 178 11.42 15.76 18.99
N GLU A 179 12.63 16.30 19.15
CA GLU A 179 13.27 16.47 20.46
C GLU A 179 12.47 17.40 21.37
N THR A 180 11.84 18.43 20.80
CA THR A 180 10.99 19.37 21.55
C THR A 180 9.72 18.68 22.05
N ILE A 181 9.06 17.89 21.21
CA ILE A 181 7.86 17.12 21.56
C ILE A 181 8.15 16.08 22.64
N CYS A 182 9.24 15.32 22.50
CA CYS A 182 9.57 14.22 23.41
C CYS A 182 10.33 14.67 24.66
N ALA A 183 10.89 15.89 24.66
CA ALA A 183 11.74 16.44 25.72
C ALA A 183 12.83 15.46 26.22
N THR A 184 13.40 14.68 25.30
CA THR A 184 14.29 13.53 25.56
C THR A 184 15.43 13.49 24.53
N PRO A 185 16.64 13.03 24.90
CA PRO A 185 17.71 12.77 23.93
C PRO A 185 17.30 11.71 22.89
N ILE A 186 17.47 12.04 21.60
CA ILE A 186 17.11 11.16 20.48
C ILE A 186 18.36 10.71 19.72
N VAL A 187 18.50 9.40 19.52
CA VAL A 187 19.46 8.79 18.59
C VAL A 187 18.74 8.48 17.28
N TYR A 188 19.16 9.14 16.20
CA TYR A 188 18.62 8.94 14.86
C TYR A 188 19.35 7.82 14.13
N GLN A 189 18.71 7.27 13.09
CA GLN A 189 19.23 6.17 12.26
C GLN A 189 19.63 4.93 13.06
N ALA A 190 18.90 4.65 14.15
CA ALA A 190 19.06 3.43 14.92
C ALA A 190 18.49 2.20 14.19
N GLU A 191 18.81 1.00 14.68
CA GLU A 191 18.31 -0.25 14.09
C GLU A 191 16.82 -0.52 14.36
N CYS A 192 16.26 0.10 15.41
CA CYS A 192 14.85 0.00 15.76
C CYS A 192 14.38 1.30 16.41
N PHE A 193 13.06 1.46 16.51
CA PHE A 193 12.48 2.51 17.35
C PHE A 193 12.49 2.05 18.80
N SER A 194 12.95 2.87 19.73
CA SER A 194 12.90 2.52 21.14
C SER A 194 12.71 3.71 22.05
N VAL A 195 12.12 3.47 23.22
CA VAL A 195 12.03 4.45 24.31
C VAL A 195 12.36 3.77 25.62
N ALA A 196 13.25 4.38 26.39
CA ALA A 196 13.72 3.85 27.66
C ALA A 196 13.24 4.69 28.85
N TRP A 197 12.93 4.02 29.96
CA TRP A 197 12.55 4.61 31.23
C TRP A 197 13.29 3.91 32.39
N PRO A 198 13.41 4.55 33.57
CA PRO A 198 13.94 3.90 34.77
C PRO A 198 13.15 2.64 35.15
N THR A 199 13.85 1.56 35.52
CA THR A 199 13.23 0.30 35.98
C THR A 199 12.36 0.49 37.22
N SER A 200 12.62 1.54 38.02
CA SER A 200 11.80 1.91 39.17
C SER A 200 10.32 2.17 38.84
N TYR A 201 10.01 2.57 37.59
CA TYR A 201 8.62 2.83 37.21
C TYR A 201 7.80 1.55 36.98
N LEU A 202 8.42 0.40 36.66
CA LEU A 202 7.67 -0.84 36.40
C LEU A 202 6.83 -1.30 37.60
N GLN A 203 7.36 -1.13 38.82
CA GLN A 203 6.68 -1.50 40.06
C GLN A 203 5.80 -0.38 40.63
N SER A 204 5.65 0.75 39.92
CA SER A 204 4.81 1.84 40.37
C SER A 204 3.33 1.42 40.33
N LYS A 205 2.63 1.65 41.44
CA LYS A 205 1.19 1.40 41.54
C LYS A 205 0.42 2.39 40.68
N LEU A 206 -0.54 1.89 39.91
CA LEU A 206 -1.31 2.73 38.99
C LEU A 206 -2.46 3.43 39.71
N PRO A 207 -2.72 4.71 39.40
CA PRO A 207 -3.79 5.48 40.01
C PRO A 207 -5.16 4.99 39.54
N GLY A 208 -6.02 4.65 40.50
CA GLY A 208 -7.37 4.14 40.24
C GLY A 208 -7.46 2.62 40.07
N PHE A 209 -6.45 1.86 40.53
CA PHE A 209 -6.50 0.40 40.56
C PHE A 209 -7.77 -0.11 41.24
N SER A 210 -8.49 -0.98 40.53
CA SER A 210 -9.64 -1.72 41.04
C SER A 210 -9.65 -3.10 40.38
N ALA A 211 -9.50 -4.15 41.18
CA ALA A 211 -9.43 -5.51 40.68
C ALA A 211 -10.71 -5.93 39.93
N SER A 212 -11.88 -5.52 40.41
CA SER A 212 -13.17 -5.83 39.78
C SER A 212 -13.37 -5.07 38.46
N LEU A 213 -12.94 -3.82 38.39
CA LEU A 213 -12.97 -3.04 37.15
C LEU A 213 -12.00 -3.65 36.13
N HIS A 214 -10.78 -3.97 36.56
CA HIS A 214 -9.76 -4.57 35.71
C HIS A 214 -10.24 -5.90 35.12
N SER A 215 -10.80 -6.80 35.93
CA SER A 215 -11.30 -8.09 35.44
C SER A 215 -12.44 -7.93 34.43
N THR A 216 -13.32 -6.94 34.63
CA THR A 216 -14.42 -6.65 33.71
C THR A 216 -13.90 -6.15 32.37
N LEU A 217 -13.00 -5.15 32.38
CA LEU A 217 -12.38 -4.62 31.16
C LEU A 217 -11.54 -5.68 30.46
N GLN A 218 -10.76 -6.47 31.20
CA GLN A 218 -9.95 -7.56 30.65
C GLN A 218 -10.81 -8.57 29.89
N ALA A 219 -11.98 -8.95 30.42
CA ALA A 219 -12.90 -9.85 29.73
C ALA A 219 -13.40 -9.27 28.40
N MET A 220 -13.76 -7.98 28.38
CA MET A 220 -14.20 -7.28 27.15
C MET A 220 -13.09 -7.22 26.10
N PHE A 221 -11.87 -6.85 26.49
CA PHE A 221 -10.73 -6.78 25.58
C PHE A 221 -10.30 -8.17 25.10
N ASN A 222 -10.37 -9.20 25.96
CA ASN A 222 -10.14 -10.60 25.58
C ASN A 222 -11.11 -11.05 24.50
N GLN A 223 -12.39 -10.75 24.65
CA GLN A 223 -13.41 -11.08 23.66
C GLN A 223 -13.13 -10.35 22.33
N ARG A 224 -12.79 -9.07 22.37
CA ARG A 224 -12.41 -8.29 21.17
C ARG A 224 -11.20 -8.90 20.46
N PHE A 225 -10.19 -9.31 21.21
CA PHE A 225 -8.98 -9.92 20.65
C PHE A 225 -9.21 -11.32 20.10
N GLN A 226 -10.04 -12.14 20.76
CA GLN A 226 -10.46 -13.43 20.21
C GLN A 226 -11.24 -13.25 18.91
N HIS A 227 -12.14 -12.27 18.84
CA HIS A 227 -12.87 -11.94 17.63
C HIS A 227 -11.94 -11.47 16.50
N PHE A 228 -11.01 -10.56 16.81
CA PHE A 228 -9.96 -10.13 15.90
C PHE A 228 -9.18 -11.31 15.34
N GLN A 229 -8.68 -12.21 16.21
CA GLN A 229 -7.98 -13.41 15.77
C GLN A 229 -8.86 -14.29 14.88
N ALA A 230 -10.12 -14.54 15.28
CA ALA A 230 -11.06 -15.41 14.56
C ALA A 230 -11.39 -14.91 13.14
N GLN A 231 -11.40 -13.61 12.92
CA GLN A 231 -11.67 -13.01 11.60
C GLN A 231 -10.50 -13.14 10.62
N HIS A 232 -9.28 -13.35 11.13
CA HIS A 232 -8.12 -13.54 10.26
C HIS A 232 -8.01 -14.96 9.73
N THR A 233 -7.84 -15.05 8.41
CA THR A 233 -7.53 -16.28 7.69
C THR A 233 -6.25 -16.93 8.23
N LEU A 234 -6.15 -18.24 8.10
CA LEU A 234 -4.95 -19.00 8.44
C LEU A 234 -3.75 -18.53 7.62
N LEU A 235 -3.95 -18.11 6.37
CA LEU A 235 -2.96 -17.41 5.55
C LEU A 235 -2.37 -16.21 6.30
N TRP A 236 -3.21 -15.31 6.81
CA TRP A 236 -2.74 -14.09 7.49
C TRP A 236 -1.97 -14.43 8.77
N ARG A 237 -2.46 -15.37 9.58
CA ARG A 237 -1.79 -15.80 10.82
C ARG A 237 -0.44 -16.43 10.54
N THR A 238 -0.35 -17.23 9.47
CA THR A 238 0.89 -17.83 8.99
C THR A 238 1.87 -16.76 8.56
N TRP A 239 1.42 -15.82 7.73
CA TRP A 239 2.24 -14.72 7.23
C TRP A 239 2.78 -13.86 8.39
N GLN A 240 1.93 -13.49 9.34
CA GLN A 240 2.32 -12.77 10.56
C GLN A 240 3.38 -13.49 11.38
N HIS A 241 3.16 -14.78 11.66
CA HIS A 241 4.10 -15.59 12.44
C HIS A 241 5.48 -15.62 11.78
N LEU A 242 5.50 -15.90 10.48
CA LEU A 242 6.73 -15.98 9.71
C LEU A 242 7.40 -14.59 9.55
N SER A 243 6.63 -13.51 9.44
CA SER A 243 7.13 -12.14 9.25
C SER A 243 7.93 -11.67 10.47
N ARG A 244 7.53 -12.10 11.67
CA ARG A 244 8.21 -11.83 12.94
C ARG A 244 9.48 -12.66 13.14
N GLY A 245 9.61 -13.80 12.47
CA GLY A 245 10.79 -14.64 12.55
C GLY A 245 12.00 -13.97 11.90
N GLN A 246 13.10 -13.79 12.64
CA GLN A 246 14.30 -13.11 12.13
C GLN A 246 14.92 -13.83 10.91
N GLN A 247 14.79 -15.15 10.80
CA GLN A 247 15.31 -15.94 9.69
C GLN A 247 14.22 -16.86 9.10
N LEU A 248 13.98 -16.74 7.80
CA LEU A 248 13.10 -17.66 7.07
C LEU A 248 13.75 -19.04 6.90
N ALA A 249 15.06 -19.16 7.13
CA ALA A 249 15.80 -20.42 7.09
C ALA A 249 15.25 -21.49 8.04
N TRP A 250 14.61 -21.09 9.14
CA TRP A 250 14.06 -22.00 10.15
C TRP A 250 12.55 -22.17 10.05
N ALA A 251 11.92 -21.52 9.07
CA ALA A 251 10.50 -21.63 8.81
C ALA A 251 10.18 -22.95 8.08
N ASP A 252 9.91 -24.00 8.84
CA ASP A 252 9.33 -25.23 8.32
C ASP A 252 7.83 -25.33 8.63
N LEU A 253 7.14 -26.19 7.86
CA LEU A 253 5.71 -26.37 7.97
C LEU A 253 5.30 -26.93 9.34
N ALA A 254 6.11 -27.81 9.93
CA ALA A 254 5.78 -28.50 11.17
C ALA A 254 5.84 -27.54 12.37
N ASN A 255 6.91 -26.76 12.48
CA ASN A 255 7.12 -25.75 13.49
C ASN A 255 6.09 -24.62 13.35
N THR A 256 5.79 -24.18 12.14
CA THR A 256 4.77 -23.15 11.90
C THR A 256 3.38 -23.65 12.30
N ALA A 257 3.01 -24.88 11.91
CA ALA A 257 1.73 -25.47 12.31
C ALA A 257 1.63 -25.60 13.83
N HIS A 258 2.69 -26.09 14.48
CA HIS A 258 2.75 -26.23 15.94
C HIS A 258 2.63 -24.88 16.66
N ALA A 259 3.34 -23.85 16.18
CA ALA A 259 3.26 -22.50 16.74
C ALA A 259 1.85 -21.88 16.63
N LEU A 260 1.08 -22.29 15.62
CA LEU A 260 -0.32 -21.88 15.42
C LEU A 260 -1.33 -22.82 16.10
N GLY A 261 -0.86 -23.80 16.89
CA GLY A 261 -1.72 -24.75 17.62
C GLY A 261 -2.37 -25.81 16.74
N LEU A 262 -1.78 -26.15 15.58
CA LEU A 262 -2.32 -27.09 14.60
C LEU A 262 -1.34 -28.24 14.31
N SER A 263 -1.88 -29.40 13.94
CA SER A 263 -1.07 -30.46 13.33
C SER A 263 -0.71 -30.10 11.88
N SER A 264 0.41 -30.61 11.37
CA SER A 264 0.82 -30.37 9.97
C SER A 264 -0.24 -30.77 8.95
N ALA A 265 -1.00 -31.84 9.21
CA ALA A 265 -2.09 -32.29 8.34
C ALA A 265 -3.28 -31.31 8.36
N SER A 266 -3.69 -30.87 9.56
CA SER A 266 -4.78 -29.88 9.71
C SER A 266 -4.42 -28.55 9.06
N PHE A 267 -3.18 -28.10 9.29
CA PHE A 267 -2.66 -26.86 8.73
C PHE A 267 -2.67 -26.85 7.20
N ARG A 268 -2.16 -27.92 6.55
CA ARG A 268 -2.23 -28.06 5.09
C ARG A 268 -3.66 -28.07 4.57
N ARG A 269 -4.55 -28.83 5.21
CA ARG A 269 -5.95 -28.93 4.81
C ARG A 269 -6.63 -27.56 4.88
N GLN A 270 -6.45 -26.82 5.96
CA GLN A 270 -7.05 -25.50 6.14
C GLN A 270 -6.48 -24.47 5.17
N LEU A 271 -5.17 -24.43 4.93
CA LEU A 271 -4.58 -23.57 3.91
C LEU A 271 -5.11 -23.88 2.50
N SER A 272 -5.28 -25.16 2.18
CA SER A 272 -5.85 -25.57 0.90
C SER A 272 -7.32 -25.16 0.75
N LEU A 273 -8.10 -25.13 1.83
CA LEU A 273 -9.47 -24.60 1.82
C LEU A 273 -9.49 -23.09 1.59
N GLU A 274 -8.46 -22.38 2.02
CA GLU A 274 -8.22 -20.96 1.73
C GLU A 274 -7.56 -20.73 0.36
N GLY A 275 -7.41 -21.77 -0.48
CA GLY A 275 -6.86 -21.66 -1.83
C GLY A 275 -5.34 -21.42 -1.88
N THR A 276 -4.62 -21.68 -0.79
CA THR A 276 -3.16 -21.44 -0.71
C THR A 276 -2.40 -22.66 -0.16
N SER A 277 -1.09 -22.53 -0.06
CA SER A 277 -0.20 -23.53 0.54
C SER A 277 0.94 -22.87 1.28
N PHE A 278 1.49 -23.56 2.28
CA PHE A 278 2.66 -23.07 3.01
C PHE A 278 3.85 -22.76 2.08
N ARG A 279 4.00 -23.52 0.98
CA ARG A 279 5.04 -23.28 -0.03
C ARG A 279 4.84 -21.94 -0.72
N GLN A 280 3.61 -21.61 -1.14
CA GLN A 280 3.30 -20.32 -1.77
C GLN A 280 3.57 -19.16 -0.80
N ILE A 281 3.07 -19.28 0.45
CA ILE A 281 3.31 -18.27 1.50
C ILE A 281 4.82 -18.08 1.73
N SER A 282 5.58 -19.17 1.86
CA SER A 282 7.03 -19.10 2.08
C SER A 282 7.77 -18.44 0.91
N VAL A 283 7.44 -18.79 -0.34
CA VAL A 283 8.02 -18.17 -1.54
C VAL A 283 7.75 -16.67 -1.57
N GLN A 284 6.50 -16.27 -1.32
CA GLN A 284 6.09 -14.87 -1.29
C GLN A 284 6.82 -14.05 -0.22
N MET A 285 7.00 -14.62 0.97
CA MET A 285 7.78 -13.96 2.01
C MET A 285 9.26 -13.83 1.66
N LYS A 286 9.85 -14.85 1.04
CA LYS A 286 11.23 -14.78 0.55
C LYS A 286 11.37 -13.70 -0.53
N ARG A 287 10.41 -13.59 -1.45
CA ARG A 287 10.33 -12.53 -2.48
C ARG A 287 10.34 -11.15 -1.84
N ASN A 288 9.42 -10.90 -0.91
CA ASN A 288 9.30 -9.61 -0.24
C ASN A 288 10.58 -9.25 0.51
N ARG A 289 11.10 -10.15 1.35
CA ARG A 289 12.37 -9.90 2.08
C ARG A 289 13.57 -9.70 1.15
N ALA A 290 13.63 -10.42 0.03
CA ALA A 290 14.70 -10.25 -0.95
C ALA A 290 14.67 -8.84 -1.56
N ILE A 291 13.50 -8.35 -1.98
CA ILE A 291 13.36 -7.00 -2.53
C ILE A 291 13.80 -5.96 -1.49
N HIS A 292 13.25 -6.01 -0.28
CA HIS A 292 13.56 -5.03 0.77
C HIS A 292 15.03 -5.04 1.14
N ALA A 293 15.64 -6.22 1.30
CA ALA A 293 17.07 -6.31 1.57
C ALA A 293 17.92 -5.73 0.42
N LEU A 294 17.47 -5.82 -0.84
CA LEU A 294 18.20 -5.27 -1.98
C LEU A 294 18.02 -3.77 -2.17
N LEU A 295 16.96 -3.15 -1.59
CA LEU A 295 16.66 -1.74 -1.76
C LEU A 295 17.79 -0.86 -1.23
N ASP A 296 18.15 -0.97 0.05
CA ASP A 296 19.09 -0.03 0.68
C ASP A 296 20.28 -0.68 1.39
N SER A 297 20.42 -2.00 1.34
CA SER A 297 21.54 -2.68 1.97
C SER A 297 22.66 -3.05 0.99
N LYS A 298 23.91 -2.89 1.45
CA LYS A 298 25.10 -3.46 0.83
C LYS A 298 25.26 -4.96 1.17
N ILE A 299 24.19 -5.64 1.59
CA ILE A 299 24.24 -7.04 2.01
C ILE A 299 24.88 -7.88 0.90
N ARG A 300 25.78 -8.78 1.30
CA ARG A 300 26.36 -9.76 0.39
C ARG A 300 25.26 -10.73 -0.02
N LEU A 301 25.23 -11.09 -1.31
CA LEU A 301 24.18 -11.97 -1.82
C LEU A 301 24.22 -13.36 -1.19
N GLU A 302 25.39 -13.81 -0.71
CA GLU A 302 25.53 -15.03 0.11
C GLU A 302 24.80 -14.90 1.45
N ASP A 303 25.03 -13.82 2.20
CA ASP A 303 24.38 -13.58 3.50
C ASP A 303 22.85 -13.45 3.34
N LEU A 304 22.42 -12.78 2.25
CA LEU A 304 21.00 -12.68 1.90
C LEU A 304 20.40 -14.03 1.54
N ALA A 305 21.08 -14.84 0.73
CA ALA A 305 20.59 -16.18 0.39
C ALA A 305 20.39 -17.02 1.66
N HIS A 306 21.35 -16.98 2.58
CA HIS A 306 21.27 -17.72 3.84
C HIS A 306 20.12 -17.23 4.73
N SER A 307 19.95 -15.92 4.90
CA SER A 307 18.87 -15.36 5.73
C SER A 307 17.46 -15.66 5.20
N LEU A 308 17.32 -15.80 3.87
CA LEU A 308 16.10 -16.24 3.18
C LEU A 308 15.90 -17.77 3.22
N GLY A 309 16.84 -18.53 3.77
CA GLY A 309 16.76 -19.98 3.86
C GLY A 309 17.09 -20.72 2.58
N PHE A 310 18.01 -20.21 1.76
CA PHE A 310 18.62 -20.95 0.66
C PHE A 310 19.95 -21.56 1.11
N ALA A 311 20.20 -22.81 0.71
CA ALA A 311 21.45 -23.50 1.01
C ALA A 311 22.65 -22.87 0.31
N GLU A 312 22.45 -22.37 -0.92
CA GLU A 312 23.49 -21.77 -1.74
C GLU A 312 22.98 -20.50 -2.43
N ARG A 313 23.89 -19.55 -2.65
CA ARG A 313 23.65 -18.34 -3.44
C ARG A 313 23.15 -18.65 -4.85
N SER A 314 23.69 -19.69 -5.49
CA SER A 314 23.29 -20.13 -6.84
C SER A 314 21.79 -20.45 -6.93
N THR A 315 21.22 -21.03 -5.88
CA THR A 315 19.81 -21.40 -5.80
C THR A 315 18.94 -20.18 -5.53
N PHE A 316 19.39 -19.25 -4.69
CA PHE A 316 18.73 -17.96 -4.50
C PHE A 316 18.70 -17.15 -5.80
N GLU A 317 19.83 -17.00 -6.50
CA GLU A 317 19.89 -16.22 -7.75
C GLU A 317 18.96 -16.80 -8.82
N ARG A 318 18.88 -18.14 -8.95
CA ARG A 318 17.93 -18.81 -9.84
C ARG A 318 16.48 -18.54 -9.45
N ALA A 319 16.16 -18.67 -8.16
CA ALA A 319 14.80 -18.39 -7.66
C ALA A 319 14.42 -16.93 -7.88
N PHE A 320 15.32 -15.99 -7.57
CA PHE A 320 15.11 -14.56 -7.77
C PHE A 320 14.92 -14.21 -9.26
N GLY A 321 15.69 -14.84 -10.16
CA GLY A 321 15.49 -14.71 -11.61
C GLY A 321 14.14 -15.22 -12.09
N LEU A 322 13.63 -16.32 -11.51
CA LEU A 322 12.26 -16.80 -11.79
C LEU A 322 11.19 -15.84 -11.27
N TRP A 323 11.44 -15.16 -10.14
CA TRP A 323 10.48 -14.27 -9.51
C TRP A 323 10.40 -12.88 -10.14
N PHE A 324 11.52 -12.34 -10.63
CA PHE A 324 11.60 -10.92 -11.02
C PHE A 324 12.25 -10.71 -12.39
N THR A 325 12.58 -11.80 -13.10
CA THR A 325 13.24 -11.81 -14.43
C THR A 325 14.64 -11.19 -14.48
N TRP A 326 15.13 -10.64 -13.37
CA TRP A 326 16.50 -10.16 -13.16
C TRP A 326 17.23 -11.02 -12.14
N SER A 327 18.56 -11.06 -12.22
CA SER A 327 19.38 -11.50 -11.08
C SER A 327 19.37 -10.44 -9.96
N PRO A 328 19.64 -10.81 -8.69
CA PRO A 328 19.75 -9.84 -7.59
C PRO A 328 20.75 -8.70 -7.87
N SER A 329 21.87 -9.01 -8.52
CA SER A 329 22.89 -8.05 -8.91
C SER A 329 22.40 -7.08 -9.99
N GLN A 330 21.68 -7.58 -11.00
CA GLN A 330 21.06 -6.74 -12.03
C GLN A 330 20.00 -5.84 -11.40
N PHE A 331 19.12 -6.38 -10.56
CA PHE A 331 18.10 -5.61 -9.84
C PHE A 331 18.71 -4.44 -9.06
N ARG A 332 19.74 -4.70 -8.24
CA ARG A 332 20.42 -3.65 -7.48
C ARG A 332 21.05 -2.58 -8.40
N ARG A 333 21.63 -2.98 -9.53
CA ARG A 333 22.23 -2.04 -10.50
C ARG A 333 21.16 -1.19 -11.18
N GLU A 334 20.09 -1.79 -11.67
CA GLU A 334 19.00 -1.05 -12.33
C GLU A 334 18.29 -0.12 -11.33
N LEU A 335 18.08 -0.56 -10.09
CA LEU A 335 17.58 0.27 -9.01
C LEU A 335 18.49 1.48 -8.76
N ASN A 336 19.81 1.30 -8.66
CA ASN A 336 20.76 2.41 -8.50
C ASN A 336 20.76 3.37 -9.71
N ARG A 337 20.59 2.84 -10.92
CA ARG A 337 20.64 3.59 -12.19
C ARG A 337 19.38 4.43 -12.39
N SER A 338 18.23 3.76 -12.36
CA SER A 338 16.92 4.38 -12.59
C SER A 338 16.50 5.27 -11.43
N PHE A 339 17.09 5.05 -10.26
CA PHE A 339 16.76 5.75 -9.05
C PHE A 339 17.99 5.99 -8.13
N PRO A 340 18.75 7.07 -8.37
CA PRO A 340 19.97 7.38 -7.62
C PRO A 340 19.72 7.55 -6.11
N HIS A 341 20.72 7.19 -5.29
CA HIS A 341 20.65 7.23 -3.80
C HIS A 341 20.06 8.54 -3.21
N ARG A 342 20.33 9.68 -3.84
CA ARG A 342 19.83 11.01 -3.42
C ARG A 342 18.31 11.21 -3.57
N HIS A 343 17.63 10.36 -4.35
CA HIS A 343 16.18 10.41 -4.57
C HIS A 343 15.43 9.23 -3.95
N ARG A 344 16.11 8.33 -3.21
CA ARG A 344 15.47 7.13 -2.62
C ARG A 344 14.49 7.41 -1.52
N ALA A 345 14.84 8.36 -0.66
CA ALA A 345 13.92 8.91 0.32
C ALA A 345 12.68 9.56 -0.32
N LYS A 346 12.70 9.85 -1.63
CA LYS A 346 11.59 10.43 -2.40
C LYS A 346 10.83 9.41 -3.25
N TRP A 347 11.19 8.13 -3.25
CA TRP A 347 10.54 7.10 -4.07
C TRP A 347 9.08 6.90 -3.75
N HIS A 348 8.73 7.14 -2.50
CA HIS A 348 7.39 6.97 -1.96
C HIS A 348 6.61 8.29 -1.94
N VAL A 349 7.28 9.43 -2.19
CA VAL A 349 6.64 10.74 -2.21
C VAL A 349 5.86 10.85 -3.52
N ALA A 350 4.54 10.97 -3.41
CA ALA A 350 3.63 11.17 -4.54
C ALA A 350 4.02 12.34 -5.47
N GLU A 351 4.75 13.34 -4.97
CA GLU A 351 5.31 14.45 -5.78
C GLU A 351 6.30 13.99 -6.86
N ALA A 352 7.03 12.88 -6.67
CA ALA A 352 7.90 12.33 -7.70
C ALA A 352 7.11 11.64 -8.84
N TRP A 353 5.78 11.51 -8.69
CA TRP A 353 4.87 10.76 -9.55
C TRP A 353 3.88 11.66 -10.30
N SER A 354 4.15 12.96 -10.37
CA SER A 354 3.24 14.03 -10.82
C SER A 354 2.97 14.09 -12.34
N PHE A 355 3.27 13.05 -13.12
CA PHE A 355 3.50 13.22 -14.57
C PHE A 355 2.78 12.25 -15.52
N ALA A 356 1.72 11.57 -15.11
CA ALA A 356 0.93 10.80 -16.06
C ALA A 356 -0.50 10.58 -15.56
N GLU A 357 -1.23 11.65 -15.29
CA GLU A 357 -2.57 11.53 -14.75
C GLU A 357 -3.60 11.92 -15.79
N CYS A 358 -4.30 10.89 -16.22
CA CYS A 358 -5.36 10.89 -17.22
C CYS A 358 -6.69 10.80 -16.48
N HIS A 359 -6.97 11.72 -15.56
CA HIS A 359 -8.28 11.72 -14.89
C HIS A 359 -9.35 12.12 -15.89
N SER A 360 -10.41 11.30 -15.98
CA SER A 360 -11.60 11.73 -16.69
C SER A 360 -12.30 12.81 -15.86
N LYS A 361 -12.80 13.88 -16.50
CA LYS A 361 -13.64 14.88 -15.81
C LYS A 361 -14.82 14.23 -15.06
N ARG A 362 -15.30 13.09 -15.56
CA ARG A 362 -16.35 12.27 -14.95
C ARG A 362 -15.94 11.67 -13.61
N LEU A 363 -14.69 11.23 -13.47
CA LEU A 363 -14.14 10.76 -12.20
C LEU A 363 -14.06 11.91 -11.19
N ASP A 364 -13.61 13.09 -11.59
CA ASP A 364 -13.59 14.26 -10.70
C ASP A 364 -15.00 14.65 -10.23
N GLU A 365 -15.96 14.74 -11.15
CA GLU A 365 -17.37 14.97 -10.84
C GLU A 365 -17.96 13.89 -9.91
N ALA A 366 -17.49 12.64 -10.00
CA ALA A 366 -17.94 11.55 -9.14
C ALA A 366 -17.31 11.61 -7.73
N LEU A 367 -16.04 12.01 -7.63
CA LEU A 367 -15.29 12.13 -6.37
C LEU A 367 -15.72 13.34 -5.53
N ASP A 368 -16.22 14.38 -6.19
CA ASP A 368 -16.68 15.63 -5.57
C ASP A 368 -18.11 15.51 -4.99
N GLN A 369 -18.81 14.38 -5.22
CA GLN A 369 -20.11 14.10 -4.60
C GLN A 369 -19.95 13.77 -3.11
N GLU A 370 -20.80 14.35 -2.26
CA GLU A 370 -20.80 14.10 -0.80
C GLU A 370 -21.11 12.64 -0.44
N LEU A 371 -21.99 11.98 -1.21
CA LEU A 371 -22.43 10.62 -0.94
C LEU A 371 -21.77 9.62 -1.89
N VAL A 372 -20.82 8.88 -1.33
CA VAL A 372 -19.96 7.96 -2.08
C VAL A 372 -20.60 6.58 -2.12
N VAL A 373 -20.98 6.12 -3.31
CA VAL A 373 -21.49 4.77 -3.53
C VAL A 373 -20.46 4.00 -4.35
N LEU A 374 -20.00 2.84 -3.86
CA LEU A 374 -19.01 2.00 -4.55
C LEU A 374 -19.40 1.72 -6.00
N SER A 375 -20.67 1.38 -6.26
CA SER A 375 -21.14 1.11 -7.62
C SER A 375 -21.03 2.30 -8.59
N LYS A 376 -20.96 3.53 -8.07
CA LYS A 376 -20.72 4.74 -8.88
C LYS A 376 -19.23 5.00 -9.12
N LEU A 377 -18.34 4.50 -8.26
CA LEU A 377 -16.89 4.68 -8.37
C LEU A 377 -16.17 3.48 -9.01
N ALA A 378 -16.76 2.29 -8.92
CA ALA A 378 -16.23 1.04 -9.45
C ALA A 378 -15.86 1.08 -10.94
N PRO A 379 -16.63 1.78 -11.82
CA PRO A 379 -16.26 1.88 -13.24
C PRO A 379 -14.91 2.57 -13.50
N TYR A 380 -14.41 3.40 -12.57
CA TYR A 380 -13.23 4.24 -12.81
C TYR A 380 -11.90 3.59 -12.37
N TRP A 381 -11.90 2.33 -11.98
CA TRP A 381 -10.70 1.65 -11.50
C TRP A 381 -9.57 1.54 -12.53
N LEU A 382 -9.89 1.63 -13.82
CA LEU A 382 -8.94 1.65 -14.94
C LEU A 382 -8.67 3.04 -15.50
N ASP A 383 -9.33 4.08 -14.99
CA ASP A 383 -9.11 5.45 -15.46
C ASP A 383 -7.67 5.92 -15.23
N ASN A 384 -7.01 5.35 -14.21
CA ASN A 384 -5.66 5.72 -13.84
C ASN A 384 -4.81 4.48 -13.49
N PRO A 385 -3.72 4.20 -14.22
CA PRO A 385 -2.82 3.06 -13.92
C PRO A 385 -2.23 3.09 -12.51
N LYS A 386 -1.98 4.28 -11.96
CA LYS A 386 -1.55 4.46 -10.58
C LYS A 386 -2.64 4.03 -9.61
N HIS A 387 -3.89 4.45 -9.84
CA HIS A 387 -5.03 4.00 -9.02
C HIS A 387 -5.18 2.49 -9.07
N THR A 388 -5.17 1.90 -10.27
CA THR A 388 -5.25 0.44 -10.41
C THR A 388 -4.17 -0.21 -9.59
N ALA A 389 -2.92 0.21 -9.73
CA ALA A 389 -1.80 -0.37 -9.02
C ALA A 389 -1.86 -0.18 -7.49
N LEU A 390 -2.28 0.99 -6.99
CA LEU A 390 -2.48 1.23 -5.55
C LEU A 390 -3.63 0.38 -5.01
N LEU A 391 -4.69 0.19 -5.79
CA LEU A 391 -5.78 -0.72 -5.46
C LEU A 391 -5.26 -2.17 -5.36
N LEU A 392 -4.37 -2.60 -6.28
CA LEU A 392 -3.72 -3.93 -6.19
C LEU A 392 -2.95 -4.10 -4.87
N VAL A 393 -2.20 -3.05 -4.48
CA VAL A 393 -1.42 -3.02 -3.23
C VAL A 393 -2.33 -3.09 -2.02
N GLU A 394 -3.38 -2.27 -1.96
CA GLU A 394 -4.31 -2.24 -0.82
C GLU A 394 -5.05 -3.56 -0.67
N LEU A 395 -5.52 -4.14 -1.76
CA LEU A 395 -6.16 -5.46 -1.74
C LEU A 395 -5.18 -6.58 -1.35
N ASN A 396 -3.88 -6.27 -1.21
CA ASN A 396 -2.81 -7.20 -0.84
C ASN A 396 -2.81 -8.45 -1.74
N LEU A 397 -3.18 -8.27 -3.01
CA LEU A 397 -3.25 -9.32 -4.02
C LEU A 397 -1.85 -9.53 -4.60
N LEU A 398 -0.98 -10.07 -3.76
CA LEU A 398 0.44 -10.28 -4.06
C LEU A 398 0.72 -11.30 -5.19
N GLU A 399 -0.30 -11.93 -5.75
CA GLU A 399 -0.25 -12.73 -7.00
C GLU A 399 -1.58 -12.56 -7.77
N ILE A 400 -1.70 -11.47 -8.50
CA ILE A 400 -2.82 -11.27 -9.44
C ILE A 400 -2.57 -12.14 -10.67
N ASP A 401 -3.54 -13.00 -10.95
CA ASP A 401 -3.60 -13.66 -12.25
C ASP A 401 -4.24 -12.71 -13.26
N PHE A 402 -3.41 -11.88 -13.89
CA PHE A 402 -3.85 -10.94 -14.91
C PHE A 402 -4.51 -11.65 -16.11
N ASN A 403 -4.32 -12.96 -16.28
CA ASN A 403 -4.99 -13.74 -17.32
C ASN A 403 -6.47 -14.00 -17.01
N LYS A 404 -6.86 -13.99 -15.73
CA LYS A 404 -8.27 -14.07 -15.34
C LYS A 404 -9.00 -12.74 -15.49
N GLY A 405 -8.26 -11.69 -15.84
CA GLY A 405 -8.78 -10.38 -16.21
C GLY A 405 -9.59 -9.70 -15.12
N MET A 406 -10.48 -8.82 -15.57
CA MET A 406 -11.26 -7.91 -14.72
C MET A 406 -12.32 -8.58 -13.82
N HIS A 407 -12.72 -9.81 -14.15
CA HIS A 407 -13.77 -10.51 -13.43
C HIS A 407 -13.35 -11.06 -12.06
N GLU A 408 -12.07 -11.32 -11.82
CA GLU A 408 -11.60 -11.59 -10.45
C GLU A 408 -11.57 -10.31 -9.61
N PHE A 409 -11.26 -9.16 -10.22
CA PHE A 409 -11.20 -7.88 -9.54
C PHE A 409 -12.54 -7.36 -9.04
N ALA A 410 -13.60 -7.50 -9.85
CA ALA A 410 -14.97 -7.15 -9.44
C ALA A 410 -15.48 -8.00 -8.25
N LYS A 411 -14.97 -9.23 -8.06
CA LYS A 411 -15.28 -10.03 -6.87
C LYS A 411 -14.70 -9.43 -5.58
N PHE A 412 -13.65 -8.59 -5.70
CA PHE A 412 -13.06 -7.86 -4.58
C PHE A 412 -13.74 -6.50 -4.32
N GLU A 413 -14.74 -6.08 -5.11
CA GLU A 413 -15.53 -4.85 -4.89
C GLU A 413 -16.23 -4.83 -3.51
N TYR A 414 -16.45 -6.01 -2.91
CA TYR A 414 -17.00 -6.17 -1.56
C TYR A 414 -15.95 -6.17 -0.43
N SER A 415 -14.65 -6.02 -0.75
CA SER A 415 -13.57 -6.10 0.25
C SER A 415 -13.15 -4.75 0.82
N LEU A 416 -13.41 -3.64 0.12
CA LEU A 416 -13.07 -2.29 0.57
C LEU A 416 -14.32 -1.47 0.89
N GLU A 417 -14.24 -0.62 1.91
CA GLU A 417 -15.29 0.37 2.16
C GLU A 417 -15.27 1.47 1.07
N ALA A 418 -16.44 2.05 0.78
CA ALA A 418 -16.61 3.08 -0.24
C ALA A 418 -15.65 4.27 -0.08
N TYR A 419 -15.40 4.67 1.16
CA TYR A 419 -14.50 5.76 1.48
C TYR A 419 -13.03 5.38 1.33
N THR A 420 -12.63 4.16 1.67
CA THR A 420 -11.27 3.66 1.43
C THR A 420 -10.97 3.67 -0.07
N TYR A 421 -11.91 3.18 -0.89
CA TYR A 421 -11.79 3.19 -2.34
C TYR A 421 -11.73 4.61 -2.92
N ARG A 422 -12.58 5.53 -2.43
CA ARG A 422 -12.53 6.94 -2.81
C ARG A 422 -11.19 7.59 -2.45
N ASN A 423 -10.66 7.34 -1.27
CA ASN A 423 -9.43 7.97 -0.83
C ASN A 423 -8.21 7.47 -1.62
N LEU A 424 -8.23 6.21 -2.07
CA LEU A 424 -7.28 5.70 -3.04
C LEU A 424 -7.37 6.44 -4.38
N LEU A 425 -8.58 6.62 -4.90
CA LEU A 425 -8.82 7.42 -6.11
C LEU A 425 -8.31 8.86 -5.92
N CYS A 426 -8.54 9.48 -4.75
CA CYS A 426 -7.98 10.79 -4.44
C CYS A 426 -6.44 10.78 -4.46
N SER A 427 -5.78 9.79 -3.83
CA SER A 427 -4.31 9.68 -3.82
C SER A 427 -3.69 9.43 -5.19
N SER A 428 -4.52 8.97 -6.12
CA SER A 428 -4.16 8.85 -7.52
C SER A 428 -4.29 10.15 -8.32
N ARG A 429 -4.86 11.26 -7.78
CA ARG A 429 -5.14 12.54 -8.48
C ARG A 429 -3.94 13.40 -8.85
N GLY A 430 -2.81 13.20 -8.16
CA GLY A 430 -1.54 13.94 -8.27
C GLY A 430 -1.66 15.43 -8.65
N ILE A 431 -0.66 15.99 -9.32
CA ILE A 431 -0.56 17.45 -9.56
C ILE A 431 -0.92 17.76 -11.03
N PRO A 432 -1.94 18.60 -11.30
CA PRO A 432 -2.32 18.96 -12.66
C PRO A 432 -1.17 19.68 -13.41
N GLN A 433 -0.84 19.22 -14.62
CA GLN A 433 0.13 19.86 -15.50
C GLN A 433 -0.44 20.16 -16.90
N SER A 434 0.15 21.14 -17.58
CA SER A 434 -0.21 21.55 -18.94
C SER A 434 0.15 20.48 -19.98
N LEU A 435 -0.86 19.98 -20.69
CA LEU A 435 -0.86 18.90 -21.71
C LEU A 435 -0.04 19.17 -23.00
N GLU A 436 0.93 20.08 -23.00
CA GLU A 436 1.52 20.63 -24.23
C GLU A 436 2.61 19.75 -24.89
N GLN A 437 2.96 18.59 -24.35
CA GLN A 437 4.02 17.72 -24.89
C GLN A 437 3.48 16.53 -25.69
N GLU A 438 3.88 16.37 -26.95
CA GLU A 438 3.42 15.32 -27.89
C GLU A 438 3.59 13.88 -27.35
N GLN A 439 4.68 13.62 -26.62
CA GLN A 439 4.94 12.31 -26.02
C GLN A 439 3.94 11.94 -24.92
N TYR A 440 3.37 12.93 -24.24
CA TYR A 440 2.33 12.73 -23.22
C TYR A 440 1.00 12.29 -23.85
N GLN A 441 0.67 12.84 -25.02
CA GLN A 441 -0.55 12.50 -25.75
C GLN A 441 -0.54 11.04 -26.24
N ARG A 442 0.62 10.55 -26.72
CA ARG A 442 0.78 9.14 -27.13
C ARG A 442 0.64 8.17 -25.96
N ALA A 443 1.19 8.53 -24.80
CA ALA A 443 1.05 7.73 -23.57
C ALA A 443 -0.41 7.62 -23.10
N LEU A 444 -1.13 8.74 -23.10
CA LEU A 444 -2.56 8.83 -22.78
C LEU A 444 -3.40 7.99 -23.76
N LEU A 445 -3.08 8.03 -25.05
CA LEU A 445 -3.71 7.19 -26.08
C LEU A 445 -3.54 5.70 -25.78
N VAL A 446 -2.32 5.26 -25.46
CA VAL A 446 -2.02 3.85 -25.12
C VAL A 446 -2.73 3.43 -23.84
N ALA A 447 -2.78 4.28 -22.81
CA ALA A 447 -3.47 4.00 -21.57
C ALA A 447 -4.98 3.87 -21.77
N ASN A 448 -5.60 4.82 -22.50
CA ASN A 448 -7.03 4.82 -22.80
C ASN A 448 -7.43 3.65 -23.70
N PHE A 449 -6.60 3.32 -24.69
CA PHE A 449 -6.81 2.18 -25.55
C PHE A 449 -6.69 0.86 -24.79
N SER A 450 -5.62 0.70 -23.99
CA SER A 450 -5.45 -0.48 -23.15
C SER A 450 -6.63 -0.64 -22.19
N ARG A 451 -7.07 0.45 -21.58
CA ARG A 451 -8.29 0.49 -20.77
C ARG A 451 -9.51 0.00 -21.54
N ALA A 452 -9.80 0.55 -22.72
CA ALA A 452 -10.96 0.15 -23.52
C ALA A 452 -10.92 -1.36 -23.84
N VAL A 453 -9.74 -1.89 -24.18
CA VAL A 453 -9.54 -3.33 -24.38
C VAL A 453 -9.79 -4.13 -23.11
N LEU A 454 -9.31 -3.66 -21.95
CA LEU A 454 -9.53 -4.32 -20.66
C LEU A 454 -11.00 -4.24 -20.18
N GLU A 455 -11.74 -3.20 -20.58
CA GLU A 455 -13.17 -2.99 -20.26
C GLU A 455 -14.11 -3.80 -21.17
N ASP A 456 -13.88 -3.80 -22.49
CA ASP A 456 -14.80 -4.37 -23.49
C ASP A 456 -14.47 -5.82 -23.88
N CYS A 457 -13.21 -6.26 -23.77
CA CYS A 457 -12.90 -7.67 -24.00
C CYS A 457 -13.28 -8.44 -22.75
N ALA A 458 -14.31 -9.30 -22.85
CA ALA A 458 -14.40 -10.47 -21.99
C ALA A 458 -13.06 -11.21 -22.14
N PHE A 459 -12.14 -11.04 -21.19
CA PHE A 459 -10.77 -11.55 -21.21
C PHE A 459 -10.67 -13.03 -21.64
N ALA A 460 -11.77 -13.78 -21.51
CA ALA A 460 -11.99 -15.11 -22.05
C ALA A 460 -11.67 -15.29 -23.55
N THR A 461 -11.67 -14.24 -24.38
CA THR A 461 -11.37 -14.35 -25.83
C THR A 461 -9.91 -14.05 -26.18
N LEU A 462 -9.17 -13.36 -25.30
CA LEU A 462 -7.74 -13.15 -25.46
C LEU A 462 -7.00 -14.37 -24.88
N ASP A 463 -6.02 -14.88 -25.62
CA ASP A 463 -5.10 -15.83 -25.00
C ASP A 463 -4.25 -15.12 -23.92
N ALA A 464 -3.71 -15.90 -22.99
CA ALA A 464 -2.96 -15.42 -21.82
C ALA A 464 -1.79 -14.50 -22.19
N GLU A 465 -1.10 -14.79 -23.31
CA GLU A 465 0.08 -14.04 -23.74
C GLU A 465 -0.29 -12.58 -24.08
N HIS A 466 -1.41 -12.41 -24.78
CA HIS A 466 -1.84 -11.08 -25.23
C HIS A 466 -2.53 -10.28 -24.15
N GLY A 467 -3.24 -10.92 -23.22
CA GLY A 467 -3.79 -10.25 -22.03
C GLY A 467 -2.68 -9.59 -21.20
N LEU A 468 -1.57 -10.29 -20.98
CA LEU A 468 -0.41 -9.76 -20.25
C LEU A 468 0.27 -8.59 -20.97
N MET A 469 0.30 -8.62 -22.31
CA MET A 469 0.84 -7.53 -23.11
C MET A 469 0.01 -6.24 -22.97
N VAL A 470 -1.32 -6.35 -22.93
CA VAL A 470 -2.23 -5.21 -22.70
C VAL A 470 -1.99 -4.60 -21.31
N TRP A 471 -1.80 -5.43 -20.29
CA TRP A 471 -1.44 -4.95 -18.94
C TRP A 471 -0.08 -4.26 -18.89
N ALA A 472 0.93 -4.80 -19.58
CA ALA A 472 2.22 -4.15 -19.69
C ALA A 472 2.11 -2.78 -20.39
N ALA A 473 1.31 -2.69 -21.45
CA ALA A 473 1.03 -1.43 -22.14
C ALA A 473 0.30 -0.44 -21.24
N TYR A 474 -0.63 -0.91 -20.40
CA TYR A 474 -1.33 -0.08 -19.43
C TYR A 474 -0.38 0.51 -18.37
N PHE A 475 0.55 -0.29 -17.83
CA PHE A 475 1.47 0.14 -16.76
C PHE A 475 2.78 0.78 -17.25
N HIS A 476 3.08 0.83 -18.56
CA HIS A 476 4.42 1.17 -19.04
C HIS A 476 4.96 2.54 -18.57
N ARG A 477 4.08 3.50 -18.26
CA ARG A 477 4.43 4.86 -17.76
C ARG A 477 4.01 5.14 -16.33
N LEU A 478 3.84 4.10 -15.51
CA LEU A 478 3.52 4.21 -14.10
C LEU A 478 4.52 5.07 -13.30
N ALA A 479 5.82 5.05 -13.64
CA ALA A 479 6.88 5.72 -12.88
C ALA A 479 7.53 6.92 -13.63
N THR A 480 6.70 7.82 -14.17
CA THR A 480 7.15 8.99 -14.98
C THR A 480 7.69 10.12 -14.09
N PRO A 481 8.93 10.63 -14.29
CA PRO A 481 9.42 11.82 -13.58
C PRO A 481 9.04 13.13 -14.29
N LEU A 482 9.43 14.26 -13.69
CA LEU A 482 9.42 15.62 -14.26
C LEU A 482 10.13 15.77 -15.63
N GLU A 483 11.01 14.84 -15.99
CA GLU A 483 11.91 14.93 -17.14
C GLU A 483 11.49 13.96 -18.26
N ASP A 484 11.68 14.37 -19.51
CA ASP A 484 11.39 13.56 -20.69
C ASP A 484 12.39 12.38 -20.78
N LEU A 485 11.95 11.17 -20.43
CA LEU A 485 12.78 9.97 -20.42
C LEU A 485 12.51 9.09 -21.65
N PRO A 486 13.51 8.37 -22.17
CA PRO A 486 13.29 7.38 -23.22
C PRO A 486 12.29 6.29 -22.77
N PHE A 487 11.50 5.76 -23.70
CA PHE A 487 10.55 4.66 -23.47
C PHE A 487 11.15 3.46 -22.71
N ALA A 488 12.40 3.13 -23.04
CA ALA A 488 13.18 2.09 -22.36
C ALA A 488 13.23 2.27 -20.84
N GLU A 489 13.41 3.52 -20.43
CA GLU A 489 13.59 3.92 -19.04
C GLU A 489 12.23 3.97 -18.34
N HIS A 490 11.17 4.41 -19.02
CA HIS A 490 9.80 4.33 -18.51
C HIS A 490 9.40 2.88 -18.18
N CYS A 491 9.58 1.95 -19.13
CA CYS A 491 9.26 0.55 -18.90
C CYS A 491 10.08 -0.04 -17.75
N ARG A 492 11.37 0.31 -17.64
CA ARG A 492 12.24 -0.16 -16.55
C ARG A 492 11.78 0.33 -15.19
N ARG A 493 11.46 1.62 -15.09
CA ARG A 493 11.03 2.25 -13.84
C ARG A 493 9.66 1.74 -13.40
N SER A 494 8.74 1.56 -14.35
CA SER A 494 7.43 0.96 -14.10
C SER A 494 7.56 -0.50 -13.65
N ALA A 495 8.45 -1.29 -14.27
CA ALA A 495 8.73 -2.65 -13.82
C ALA A 495 9.31 -2.69 -12.40
N LEU A 496 10.28 -1.81 -12.08
CA LEU A 496 10.83 -1.70 -10.72
C LEU A 496 9.74 -1.35 -9.70
N LEU A 497 8.84 -0.44 -10.04
CA LEU A 497 7.75 -0.02 -9.16
C LEU A 497 6.74 -1.15 -8.93
N LEU A 498 6.34 -1.84 -9.99
CA LEU A 498 5.47 -3.02 -9.92
C LEU A 498 6.13 -4.16 -9.13
N ILE A 499 7.45 -4.36 -9.23
CA ILE A 499 8.19 -5.33 -8.38
C ILE A 499 8.08 -4.94 -6.90
N LEU A 500 8.28 -3.66 -6.57
CA LEU A 500 8.17 -3.15 -5.20
C LEU A 500 6.78 -3.32 -4.62
N TRP A 501 5.77 -3.24 -5.47
CA TRP A 501 4.36 -3.45 -5.12
C TRP A 501 3.93 -4.92 -5.16
N GLY A 502 4.83 -5.84 -5.48
CA GLY A 502 4.56 -7.29 -5.46
C GLY A 502 3.71 -7.78 -6.64
N VAL A 503 3.77 -7.11 -7.79
CA VAL A 503 2.95 -7.42 -8.96
C VAL A 503 3.52 -8.60 -9.77
N ASN A 504 2.65 -9.26 -10.55
CA ASN A 504 2.92 -10.50 -11.29
C ASN A 504 4.19 -10.43 -12.17
N PRO A 505 5.12 -11.42 -12.06
CA PRO A 505 6.32 -11.57 -12.89
C PRO A 505 6.07 -11.54 -14.40
N ASP A 506 4.91 -12.00 -14.86
CA ASP A 506 4.60 -12.14 -16.27
C ASP A 506 4.45 -10.76 -16.94
N VAL A 507 3.77 -9.82 -16.29
CA VAL A 507 3.66 -8.42 -16.74
C VAL A 507 5.04 -7.74 -16.72
N LEU A 508 5.85 -8.04 -15.70
CA LEU A 508 7.22 -7.53 -15.58
C LEU A 508 8.10 -7.99 -16.75
N SER A 509 7.92 -9.23 -17.21
CA SER A 509 8.69 -9.79 -18.31
C SER A 509 8.54 -8.99 -19.61
N TYR A 510 7.34 -8.48 -19.89
CA TYR A 510 7.09 -7.63 -21.07
C TYR A 510 7.72 -6.25 -20.94
N LEU A 511 7.51 -5.58 -19.81
CA LEU A 511 8.12 -4.27 -19.55
C LEU A 511 9.65 -4.33 -19.64
N LEU A 512 10.26 -5.43 -19.17
CA LEU A 512 11.71 -5.61 -19.19
C LEU A 512 12.24 -6.02 -20.57
N ARG A 513 11.50 -6.82 -21.34
CA ARG A 513 11.79 -7.04 -22.76
C ARG A 513 11.78 -5.73 -23.54
N TRP A 514 10.77 -4.89 -23.31
CA TRP A 514 10.67 -3.56 -23.95
C TRP A 514 11.81 -2.64 -23.53
N SER A 515 12.20 -2.65 -22.25
CA SER A 515 13.33 -1.86 -21.77
C SER A 515 14.67 -2.24 -22.42
N ASN A 516 14.92 -3.55 -22.61
CA ASN A 516 16.19 -4.04 -23.13
C ASN A 516 16.35 -3.89 -24.65
N ASN A 517 15.24 -3.84 -25.39
CA ASN A 517 15.24 -3.77 -26.86
C ASN A 517 15.09 -2.34 -27.42
N ALA A 518 15.14 -1.31 -26.57
CA ALA A 518 14.81 0.06 -26.92
C ALA A 518 15.87 0.82 -27.77
N THR A 519 16.90 0.15 -28.29
CA THR A 519 17.71 0.68 -29.41
C THR A 519 16.88 0.85 -30.68
N LEU A 520 15.71 0.20 -30.76
CA LEU A 520 14.65 0.44 -31.71
C LEU A 520 13.70 1.49 -31.13
N VAL A 521 13.97 2.77 -31.37
CA VAL A 521 13.18 3.90 -30.84
C VAL A 521 11.73 3.94 -31.36
N SER A 522 11.31 3.09 -32.32
CA SER A 522 10.01 3.24 -33.01
C SER A 522 9.04 2.04 -32.95
N ASP A 523 9.47 0.79 -32.84
CA ASP A 523 8.61 -0.27 -33.40
C ASP A 523 7.73 -1.03 -32.39
N TYR A 524 8.10 -1.26 -31.13
CA TYR A 524 7.30 -2.17 -30.28
C TYR A 524 5.95 -1.61 -29.80
N LEU A 525 5.85 -0.30 -29.55
CA LEU A 525 4.56 0.33 -29.24
C LEU A 525 3.67 0.38 -30.48
N GLU A 526 4.24 0.70 -31.64
CA GLU A 526 3.56 0.62 -32.93
C GLU A 526 3.09 -0.81 -33.20
N HIS A 527 3.93 -1.82 -33.00
CA HIS A 527 3.55 -3.23 -33.16
C HIS A 527 2.52 -3.66 -32.12
N ALA A 528 2.58 -3.19 -30.87
CA ALA A 528 1.55 -3.49 -29.87
C ALA A 528 0.21 -2.83 -30.25
N LEU A 529 0.23 -1.56 -30.69
CA LEU A 529 -0.94 -0.84 -31.18
C LEU A 529 -1.49 -1.45 -32.46
N ASP A 530 -0.64 -1.83 -33.42
CA ASP A 530 -0.97 -2.48 -34.69
C ASP A 530 -1.52 -3.88 -34.45
N TYR A 531 -0.92 -4.64 -33.54
CA TYR A 531 -1.39 -5.96 -33.15
C TYR A 531 -2.75 -5.90 -32.49
N LEU A 532 -2.92 -4.98 -31.53
CA LEU A 532 -4.19 -4.78 -30.84
C LEU A 532 -5.25 -4.21 -31.81
N SER A 533 -4.85 -3.34 -32.75
CA SER A 533 -5.71 -2.84 -33.83
C SER A 533 -6.13 -3.96 -34.80
N ALA A 534 -5.21 -4.86 -35.15
CA ALA A 534 -5.46 -5.99 -36.04
C ALA A 534 -6.40 -7.04 -35.43
N ARG A 535 -6.37 -7.23 -34.10
CA ARG A 535 -7.27 -8.18 -33.40
C ARG A 535 -8.64 -7.63 -33.06
N LEU A 536 -8.82 -6.30 -33.02
CA LEU A 536 -10.12 -5.67 -32.71
C LEU A 536 -11.00 -5.44 -33.95
N ASP A 537 -10.50 -5.80 -35.14
CA ASP A 537 -11.23 -5.81 -36.40
C ASP A 537 -11.96 -4.48 -36.68
N GLN A 538 -11.20 -3.39 -36.88
CA GLN A 538 -11.48 -2.27 -37.82
C GLN A 538 -10.44 -1.11 -37.79
N GLN A 539 -9.67 -0.97 -38.87
CA GLN A 539 -9.15 0.22 -39.60
C GLN A 539 -8.87 1.61 -38.95
N SER A 540 -8.87 1.86 -37.64
CA SER A 540 -8.81 3.24 -37.10
C SER A 540 -7.59 3.62 -36.24
N LEU A 541 -6.45 2.94 -36.38
CA LEU A 541 -5.20 3.35 -35.71
C LEU A 541 -4.06 3.67 -36.68
N ALA A 542 -4.38 4.16 -37.89
CA ALA A 542 -3.37 4.61 -38.84
C ALA A 542 -2.61 5.85 -38.30
N TYR A 543 -1.30 5.74 -38.29
CA TYR A 543 -0.28 6.63 -37.71
C TYR A 543 -0.17 8.04 -38.37
N GLY A 544 -1.22 8.54 -39.05
CA GLY A 544 -1.19 9.76 -39.86
C GLY A 544 -2.31 10.78 -39.61
N CYS A 545 -3.25 10.52 -38.70
CA CYS A 545 -4.44 11.35 -38.49
C CYS A 545 -4.31 12.40 -37.37
N TRP A 546 -3.20 12.40 -36.63
CA TRP A 546 -3.11 13.10 -35.35
C TRP A 546 -2.19 14.32 -35.44
N ARG A 547 -2.69 15.38 -36.09
CA ARG A 547 -2.26 16.76 -35.81
C ARG A 547 -3.28 17.38 -34.88
N VAL A 548 -2.94 17.46 -33.59
CA VAL A 548 -3.70 18.28 -32.65
C VAL A 548 -3.29 19.73 -32.86
N GLU A 549 -4.03 20.47 -33.68
CA GLU A 549 -3.99 21.93 -33.67
C GLU A 549 -4.96 22.46 -32.61
N PHE A 550 -4.42 23.30 -31.73
CA PHE A 550 -5.11 24.02 -30.66
C PHE A 550 -6.31 24.80 -31.22
N GLY A 551 -7.54 24.30 -31.04
CA GLY A 551 -8.73 25.09 -31.35
C GLY A 551 -10.05 24.37 -31.51
N GLN A 552 -10.10 23.04 -31.70
CA GLN A 552 -11.38 22.37 -31.97
C GLN A 552 -11.60 21.11 -31.12
N GLN A 553 -12.03 21.34 -29.89
CA GLN A 553 -12.57 20.38 -28.92
C GLN A 553 -13.81 19.58 -29.39
N ASN A 554 -14.32 19.76 -30.63
CA ASN A 554 -15.58 19.14 -31.08
C ASN A 554 -15.43 17.90 -31.99
N GLN A 555 -14.22 17.57 -32.45
CA GLN A 555 -14.00 16.43 -33.36
C GLN A 555 -13.67 15.12 -32.63
N VAL A 556 -13.15 15.20 -31.39
CA VAL A 556 -12.94 14.04 -30.50
C VAL A 556 -14.28 13.46 -30.03
N TYR A 557 -15.31 14.31 -29.89
CA TYR A 557 -16.68 13.88 -29.55
C TYR A 557 -17.37 13.11 -30.70
N SER A 558 -17.13 13.45 -31.97
CA SER A 558 -17.78 12.77 -33.11
C SER A 558 -17.16 11.42 -33.44
N GLN A 559 -15.88 11.19 -33.12
CA GLN A 559 -15.21 9.90 -33.30
C GLN A 559 -15.52 8.92 -32.16
N TRP A 560 -15.69 9.42 -30.93
CA TRP A 560 -16.17 8.63 -29.79
C TRP A 560 -17.62 8.14 -29.96
N ASP A 561 -18.49 8.98 -30.54
CA ASP A 561 -19.91 8.65 -30.74
C ASP A 561 -20.14 7.64 -31.89
N LEU A 562 -19.19 7.51 -32.82
CA LEU A 562 -19.21 6.51 -33.90
C LEU A 562 -18.75 5.13 -33.40
N LEU A 563 -17.74 5.10 -32.53
CA LEU A 563 -17.22 3.88 -31.90
C LEU A 563 -18.26 3.23 -30.96
N LEU A 564 -18.96 4.05 -30.17
CA LEU A 564 -20.09 3.62 -29.33
C LEU A 564 -21.25 3.03 -30.14
N LYS A 565 -21.54 3.57 -31.34
CA LYS A 565 -22.58 3.05 -32.24
C LYS A 565 -22.22 1.71 -32.88
N GLN A 566 -20.94 1.47 -33.15
CA GLN A 566 -20.45 0.21 -33.71
C GLN A 566 -20.35 -0.90 -32.66
N ILE A 567 -20.03 -0.56 -31.41
CA ILE A 567 -20.06 -1.48 -30.26
C ILE A 567 -21.50 -1.88 -29.92
N ASN A 568 -22.46 -0.93 -29.92
CA ASN A 568 -23.89 -1.22 -29.74
C ASN A 568 -24.44 -2.19 -30.80
N HIS A 569 -23.98 -2.11 -32.04
CA HIS A 569 -24.44 -3.00 -33.12
C HIS A 569 -23.87 -4.42 -33.03
N ARG A 570 -22.71 -4.62 -32.38
CA ARG A 570 -22.12 -5.96 -32.14
C ARG A 570 -22.69 -6.65 -30.88
N LEU A 571 -23.27 -5.88 -29.95
CA LEU A 571 -23.99 -6.39 -28.78
C LEU A 571 -25.40 -6.94 -29.11
N GLU A 572 -25.91 -6.74 -30.32
CA GLU A 572 -27.20 -7.28 -30.81
C GLU A 572 -27.08 -8.68 -31.46
N SER A 573 -25.94 -9.37 -31.31
CA SER A 573 -25.76 -10.74 -31.81
C SER A 573 -26.46 -11.76 -30.88
N PRO A 574 -27.27 -12.71 -31.42
CA PRO A 574 -28.20 -13.57 -30.67
C PRO A 574 -27.54 -14.63 -29.77
N TYR A 575 -26.22 -14.56 -29.52
CA TYR A 575 -25.53 -15.45 -28.58
C TYR A 575 -25.63 -15.00 -27.11
N PHE A 576 -26.18 -13.81 -26.84
CA PHE A 576 -26.38 -13.26 -25.47
C PHE A 576 -27.73 -13.60 -24.83
N ALA A 577 -28.58 -14.39 -25.49
CA ALA A 577 -29.96 -14.67 -25.04
C ALA A 577 -30.10 -15.65 -23.86
N HIS A 578 -29.01 -16.06 -23.18
CA HIS A 578 -29.06 -17.07 -22.11
C HIS A 578 -28.75 -16.57 -20.68
N LEU A 579 -28.68 -15.26 -20.44
CA LEU A 579 -28.44 -14.72 -19.09
C LEU A 579 -29.54 -13.80 -18.53
N CYS A 580 -30.69 -13.66 -19.20
CA CYS A 580 -31.82 -12.90 -18.68
C CYS A 580 -33.14 -13.67 -18.82
N ASP A 581 -33.36 -14.69 -17.98
CA ASP A 581 -34.71 -15.13 -17.63
C ASP A 581 -35.06 -14.52 -16.27
N LEU A 582 -35.98 -13.55 -16.27
CA LEU A 582 -37.00 -13.31 -15.23
C LEU A 582 -37.93 -12.15 -15.67
N GLU A 583 -38.93 -12.55 -16.46
CA GLU A 583 -40.35 -12.20 -16.40
C GLU A 583 -40.84 -10.72 -16.39
N SER A 584 -41.39 -10.33 -17.55
CA SER A 584 -42.73 -9.71 -17.77
C SER A 584 -43.06 -8.32 -17.21
N PHE A 585 -43.42 -7.37 -18.09
CA PHE A 585 -44.79 -6.87 -18.22
C PHE A 585 -44.97 -6.00 -19.50
N THR A 586 -46.16 -6.12 -20.08
CA THR A 586 -46.60 -5.81 -21.46
C THR A 586 -47.24 -4.42 -21.67
N LEU A 587 -47.28 -3.99 -22.95
CA LEU A 587 -48.26 -3.12 -23.65
C LEU A 587 -48.32 -1.64 -23.18
N ILE A 588 -48.24 -0.60 -24.03
CA ILE A 588 -48.79 -0.31 -25.37
C ILE A 588 -47.79 0.52 -26.16
#